data_AF-A0A5J0JCT9-F1
#
_entry.id   AF-A0A5J0JCT9-F1
#
_cell.length_a   1.000
_cell.length_b   1.000
_cell.length_c   1.000
_cell.angle_alpha   90.00
_cell.angle_beta   90.00
_cell.angle_gamma   90.00
#
_symmetry.space_group_name_H-M   'P 1'
#
loop_
_entity.id
_entity.type
_entity.pdbx_description
1 polymer ?
#
loop_
_entity_poly.entity_id
_entity_poly.type
_entity_poly.pdbx_seq_one_letter_code
_entity_poly.pdbx_strand_id
1 'polypeptide(L)'
;MTETSSHRYKPRNIINAPNVKSSIFSRSQQRGDSENIQRWLSNHFYRWIIGDFPHVYPVRSVADYAVYFSADAEIPAWLVPKLGGDERFYYLNVQHPQLVAMERDLVEFLSRQEGTRLETKLQRINCFTVLAMREAEHQKMQRLREQGWYPSNSEALKPVMAVNNGVLVELDATNPGLRSEMAYESWHMQHCVGDFDNKGALSGGYGDYYARQIEQQKLRLFSLRDGNNIPHVTISLVVGNNGLSIDQIKGKQNRHPIKKYANDVLSLLRHLQPLPERHADCEEMGIVYEATPEYSGWKFITHIHDLNFLLNVLHDNFHLMEHFPTPPVALQWLLLHSAPEALRYLQVVDPNVATAAEMLFPRHEWHPTLAGKNTSSEPFEIESLTLQTTRYLSATREER
;
A
#
# COMPACT_ATOMS: atom_id res chain seq x y z
N MET A 1 -14.23 -27.25 -17.48
CA MET A 1 -14.39 -27.33 -18.95
C MET A 1 -15.31 -26.19 -19.34
N THR A 2 -14.77 -25.11 -19.87
CA THR A 2 -15.53 -23.92 -20.27
C THR A 2 -15.49 -23.83 -21.77
N GLU A 3 -16.67 -23.91 -22.40
CA GLU A 3 -16.87 -23.71 -23.83
C GLU A 3 -16.18 -22.43 -24.28
N THR A 4 -15.07 -22.57 -25.00
CA THR A 4 -14.54 -21.52 -25.85
C THR A 4 -15.46 -21.41 -27.05
N SER A 5 -16.63 -20.80 -26.87
CA SER A 5 -17.45 -20.41 -28.02
C SER A 5 -16.61 -19.44 -28.85
N SER A 6 -16.11 -19.92 -30.00
CA SER A 6 -15.45 -19.06 -30.95
C SER A 6 -16.51 -18.06 -31.45
N HIS A 7 -16.59 -16.89 -30.83
CA HIS A 7 -17.48 -15.81 -31.26
C HIS A 7 -16.97 -15.28 -32.60
N ARG A 8 -17.39 -15.94 -33.68
CA ARG A 8 -17.21 -15.49 -35.04
C ARG A 8 -18.21 -14.38 -35.31
N TYR A 9 -17.75 -13.31 -35.94
CA TYR A 9 -18.64 -12.22 -36.38
C TYR A 9 -19.73 -12.78 -37.30
N LYS A 10 -20.96 -12.36 -37.08
CA LYS A 10 -22.11 -12.78 -37.89
C LYS A 10 -22.41 -11.72 -38.94
N PRO A 11 -21.88 -11.80 -40.17
CA PRO A 11 -22.09 -10.74 -41.16
C PRO A 11 -23.60 -10.52 -41.40
N ARG A 12 -24.03 -9.26 -41.33
CA ARG A 12 -25.38 -8.81 -41.68
C ARG A 12 -25.29 -7.82 -42.85
N ASN A 13 -26.31 -7.78 -43.69
CA ASN A 13 -26.37 -6.87 -44.83
C ASN A 13 -26.70 -5.44 -44.36
N ILE A 14 -25.68 -4.72 -43.89
CA ILE A 14 -25.79 -3.31 -43.48
C ILE A 14 -25.57 -2.43 -44.71
N ILE A 15 -26.61 -1.69 -45.11
CA ILE A 15 -26.59 -0.88 -46.33
C ILE A 15 -25.55 0.25 -46.23
N ASN A 16 -25.50 0.93 -45.09
CA ASN A 16 -24.59 2.07 -44.88
C ASN A 16 -23.23 1.67 -44.29
N ALA A 17 -22.77 0.43 -44.51
CA ALA A 17 -21.50 -0.06 -43.97
C ALA A 17 -20.28 0.83 -44.29
N PRO A 18 -20.13 1.45 -45.49
CA PRO A 18 -19.05 2.41 -45.75
C PRO A 18 -19.10 3.64 -44.83
N ASN A 19 -20.30 4.17 -44.55
CA ASN A 19 -20.51 5.30 -43.65
C ASN A 19 -20.19 4.93 -42.20
N VAL A 20 -20.53 3.71 -41.77
CA VAL A 20 -20.13 3.19 -40.45
C VAL A 20 -18.61 3.21 -40.30
N LYS A 21 -17.89 2.69 -41.29
CA LYS A 21 -16.43 2.63 -41.25
C LYS A 21 -15.77 4.02 -41.26
N SER A 22 -16.25 4.93 -42.11
CA SER A 22 -15.72 6.30 -42.16
C SER A 22 -16.00 7.07 -40.87
N SER A 23 -17.17 6.86 -40.25
CA SER A 23 -17.54 7.49 -38.98
C SER A 23 -16.65 7.04 -37.82
N ILE A 24 -16.35 5.74 -37.72
CA ILE A 24 -15.40 5.21 -36.72
C ILE A 24 -14.02 5.86 -36.90
N PHE A 25 -13.53 5.89 -38.13
CA PHE A 25 -12.22 6.46 -38.46
C PHE A 25 -12.15 7.95 -38.13
N SER A 26 -13.19 8.72 -38.51
CA SER A 26 -13.26 10.16 -38.25
C SER A 26 -13.28 10.47 -36.75
N ARG A 27 -14.10 9.75 -35.96
CA ARG A 27 -14.11 9.92 -34.49
C ARG A 27 -12.76 9.55 -33.86
N SER A 28 -12.11 8.51 -34.36
CA SER A 28 -10.79 8.08 -33.89
C SER A 28 -9.72 9.14 -34.16
N GLN A 29 -9.71 9.76 -35.34
CA GLN A 29 -8.82 10.89 -35.65
C GLN A 29 -9.10 12.11 -34.79
N GLN A 30 -10.38 12.45 -34.57
CA GLN A 30 -10.77 13.60 -33.75
C GLN A 30 -10.30 13.46 -32.29
N ARG A 31 -10.26 12.24 -31.76
CA ARG A 31 -9.73 11.95 -30.41
C ARG A 31 -8.21 11.92 -30.35
N GLY A 32 -7.53 11.75 -31.49
CA GLY A 32 -6.08 11.52 -31.53
C GLY A 32 -5.70 10.12 -31.05
N ASP A 33 -6.53 9.11 -31.30
CA ASP A 33 -6.21 7.71 -30.94
C ASP A 33 -4.93 7.26 -31.69
N SER A 34 -4.12 6.38 -31.07
CA SER A 34 -2.91 5.84 -31.72
C SER A 34 -3.21 5.02 -32.96
N GLU A 35 -2.23 4.88 -33.87
CA GLU A 35 -2.38 4.08 -35.10
C GLU A 35 -2.83 2.63 -34.81
N ASN A 36 -2.34 2.05 -33.72
CA ASN A 36 -2.70 0.72 -33.27
C ASN A 36 -4.20 0.64 -32.91
N ILE A 37 -4.71 1.58 -32.13
CA ILE A 37 -6.12 1.65 -31.75
C ILE A 37 -6.99 1.93 -32.97
N GLN A 38 -6.62 2.90 -33.80
CA GLN A 38 -7.36 3.26 -35.02
C GLN A 38 -7.49 2.07 -35.98
N ARG A 39 -6.40 1.31 -36.17
CA ARG A 39 -6.39 0.09 -36.99
C ARG A 39 -7.28 -0.99 -36.38
N TRP A 40 -7.26 -1.15 -35.05
CA TRP A 40 -8.09 -2.12 -34.37
C TRP A 40 -9.58 -1.78 -34.49
N LEU A 41 -9.96 -0.52 -34.26
CA LEU A 41 -11.33 -0.02 -34.40
C LEU A 41 -11.85 -0.21 -35.84
N SER A 42 -11.04 0.17 -36.82
CA SER A 42 -11.39 0.07 -38.25
C SER A 42 -11.54 -1.37 -38.75
N ASN A 43 -11.09 -2.35 -37.97
CA ASN A 43 -11.15 -3.78 -38.30
C ASN A 43 -12.10 -4.54 -37.38
N HIS A 44 -11.73 -4.72 -36.11
CA HIS A 44 -12.45 -5.59 -35.17
C HIS A 44 -13.74 -4.95 -34.67
N PHE A 45 -13.69 -3.69 -34.25
CA PHE A 45 -14.90 -2.98 -33.82
C PHE A 45 -15.87 -2.80 -34.98
N TYR A 46 -15.40 -2.37 -36.16
CA TYR A 46 -16.22 -2.32 -37.37
C TYR A 46 -16.94 -3.65 -37.68
N ARG A 47 -16.21 -4.78 -37.66
CA ARG A 47 -16.79 -6.12 -37.91
C ARG A 47 -17.84 -6.50 -36.88
N TRP A 48 -17.62 -6.15 -35.61
CA TRP A 48 -18.60 -6.36 -34.55
C TRP A 48 -19.83 -5.48 -34.72
N ILE A 49 -19.67 -4.21 -35.10
CA ILE A 49 -20.78 -3.28 -35.33
C ILE A 49 -21.70 -3.81 -36.42
N ILE A 50 -21.15 -4.14 -37.59
CA ILE A 50 -21.97 -4.61 -38.69
C ILE A 50 -22.58 -5.99 -38.42
N GLY A 51 -21.89 -6.84 -37.64
CA GLY A 51 -22.31 -8.21 -37.44
C GLY A 51 -23.22 -8.46 -36.25
N ASP A 52 -22.97 -7.79 -35.13
CA ASP A 52 -23.48 -8.23 -33.83
C ASP A 52 -24.04 -7.10 -32.96
N PHE A 53 -23.85 -5.82 -33.33
CA PHE A 53 -24.49 -4.71 -32.61
C PHE A 53 -26.03 -4.80 -32.67
N PRO A 54 -26.75 -4.78 -31.54
CA PRO A 54 -28.19 -5.09 -31.51
C PRO A 54 -29.07 -4.01 -32.16
N HIS A 55 -28.67 -2.73 -32.09
CA HIS A 55 -29.51 -1.60 -32.54
C HIS A 55 -29.32 -1.31 -34.02
N VAL A 56 -29.89 -2.19 -34.85
CA VAL A 56 -30.01 -2.02 -36.30
C VAL A 56 -31.48 -1.99 -36.71
N TYR A 57 -31.77 -1.24 -37.76
CA TYR A 57 -33.13 -1.00 -38.23
C TYR A 57 -33.37 -1.78 -39.52
N PRO A 58 -34.39 -2.64 -39.61
CA PRO A 58 -34.67 -3.38 -40.83
C PRO A 58 -35.14 -2.45 -41.95
N VAL A 59 -34.67 -2.70 -43.17
CA VAL A 59 -35.06 -1.98 -44.39
C VAL A 59 -35.69 -3.00 -45.33
N ARG A 60 -37.03 -3.02 -45.40
CA ARG A 60 -37.80 -4.00 -46.17
C ARG A 60 -38.45 -3.41 -47.40
N SER A 61 -38.57 -2.09 -47.47
CA SER A 61 -39.26 -1.37 -48.54
C SER A 61 -38.54 -0.08 -48.92
N VAL A 62 -38.95 0.49 -50.05
CA VAL A 62 -38.55 1.84 -50.48
C VAL A 62 -38.91 2.89 -49.44
N ALA A 63 -40.06 2.74 -48.76
CA ALA A 63 -40.48 3.63 -47.68
C ALA A 63 -39.53 3.56 -46.47
N ASP A 64 -39.12 2.35 -46.06
CA ASP A 64 -38.14 2.19 -44.97
C ASP A 64 -36.79 2.83 -45.34
N TYR A 65 -36.36 2.69 -46.60
CA TYR A 65 -35.12 3.30 -47.06
C TYR A 65 -35.16 4.84 -46.93
N ALA A 66 -36.25 5.45 -47.40
CA ALA A 66 -36.45 6.90 -47.31
C ALA A 66 -36.45 7.43 -45.86
N VAL A 67 -36.95 6.63 -44.89
CA VAL A 67 -36.94 6.99 -43.47
C VAL A 67 -35.52 7.12 -42.91
N TYR A 68 -34.59 6.24 -43.31
CA TYR A 68 -33.24 6.22 -42.72
C TYR A 68 -32.18 6.95 -43.54
N PHE A 69 -32.37 7.09 -44.85
CA PHE A 69 -31.42 7.71 -45.77
C PHE A 69 -31.87 9.09 -46.28
N SER A 70 -33.09 9.53 -45.93
CA SER A 70 -33.82 10.71 -46.44
C SER A 70 -34.64 10.42 -47.70
N ALA A 71 -35.73 11.18 -47.89
CA ALA A 71 -36.67 10.97 -48.99
C ALA A 71 -36.06 11.19 -50.39
N ASP A 72 -35.06 12.08 -50.49
CA ASP A 72 -34.39 12.42 -51.75
C ASP A 72 -33.16 11.54 -52.04
N ALA A 73 -32.86 10.55 -51.19
CA ALA A 73 -31.70 9.69 -51.37
C ALA A 73 -31.94 8.65 -52.48
N GLU A 74 -31.05 8.64 -53.48
CA GLU A 74 -31.10 7.64 -54.54
C GLU A 74 -30.87 6.23 -54.00
N ILE A 75 -31.83 5.34 -54.26
CA ILE A 75 -31.71 3.93 -53.89
C ILE A 75 -30.74 3.26 -54.87
N PRO A 76 -29.68 2.59 -54.39
CA PRO A 76 -28.75 1.88 -55.26
C PRO A 76 -29.47 0.86 -56.14
N ALA A 77 -29.17 0.85 -57.44
CA ALA A 77 -29.83 -0.02 -58.43
C ALA A 77 -29.77 -1.51 -58.06
N TRP A 78 -28.73 -1.94 -57.35
CA TRP A 78 -28.59 -3.33 -56.86
C TRP A 78 -29.54 -3.69 -55.71
N LEU A 79 -30.01 -2.70 -54.94
CA LEU A 79 -30.84 -2.90 -53.74
C LEU A 79 -32.33 -2.95 -54.09
N VAL A 80 -32.77 -2.14 -55.06
CA VAL A 80 -34.17 -2.05 -55.50
C VAL A 80 -34.84 -3.42 -55.74
N PRO A 81 -34.25 -4.37 -56.52
CA PRO A 81 -34.90 -5.66 -56.77
C PRO A 81 -34.90 -6.61 -55.56
N LYS A 82 -34.20 -6.27 -54.47
CA LYS A 82 -34.05 -7.12 -53.28
C LYS A 82 -34.90 -6.67 -52.10
N LEU A 83 -35.44 -5.44 -52.14
CA LEU A 83 -36.35 -4.93 -51.11
C LEU A 83 -37.67 -5.72 -51.18
N GLY A 84 -38.05 -6.34 -50.07
CA GLY A 84 -39.25 -7.18 -49.96
C GLY A 84 -39.04 -8.66 -50.31
N GLY A 85 -37.82 -9.07 -50.67
CA GLY A 85 -37.45 -10.47 -50.85
C GLY A 85 -37.02 -11.18 -49.56
N ASP A 86 -36.48 -12.40 -49.69
CA ASP A 86 -36.04 -13.23 -48.57
C ASP A 86 -34.75 -12.71 -47.89
N GLU A 87 -33.93 -11.93 -48.61
CA GLU A 87 -32.73 -11.29 -48.06
C GLU A 87 -33.09 -10.13 -47.12
N ARG A 88 -32.49 -10.12 -45.92
CA ARG A 88 -32.72 -9.06 -44.93
C ARG A 88 -31.64 -7.99 -45.01
N PHE A 89 -32.05 -6.74 -45.17
CA PHE A 89 -31.18 -5.57 -45.15
C PHE A 89 -31.44 -4.70 -43.93
N TYR A 90 -30.40 -4.00 -43.47
CA TYR A 90 -30.46 -3.19 -42.28
C TYR A 90 -29.77 -1.84 -42.48
N TYR A 91 -30.27 -0.83 -41.78
CA TYR A 91 -29.63 0.45 -41.55
C TYR A 91 -29.06 0.49 -40.13
N LEU A 92 -27.91 1.16 -39.96
CA LEU A 92 -27.29 1.39 -38.67
C LEU A 92 -27.12 2.89 -38.42
N ASN A 93 -27.67 3.41 -37.33
CA ASN A 93 -27.40 4.79 -36.92
C ASN A 93 -25.99 4.89 -36.30
N VAL A 94 -25.07 5.54 -37.02
CA VAL A 94 -23.66 5.72 -36.58
C VAL A 94 -23.49 6.62 -35.36
N GLN A 95 -24.53 7.37 -35.00
CA GLN A 95 -24.60 8.22 -33.80
C GLN A 95 -25.51 7.62 -32.72
N HIS A 96 -25.85 6.33 -32.81
CA HIS A 96 -26.65 5.69 -31.76
C HIS A 96 -25.94 5.82 -30.40
N PRO A 97 -26.59 6.32 -29.34
CA PRO A 97 -25.91 6.64 -28.07
C PRO A 97 -25.13 5.47 -27.47
N GLN A 98 -25.70 4.26 -27.52
CA GLN A 98 -25.01 3.06 -27.01
C GLN A 98 -23.80 2.65 -27.85
N LEU A 99 -23.82 2.91 -29.17
CA LEU A 99 -22.68 2.64 -30.04
C LEU A 99 -21.52 3.56 -29.68
N VAL A 100 -21.80 4.85 -29.54
CA VAL A 100 -20.81 5.88 -29.19
C VAL A 100 -20.27 5.65 -27.78
N ALA A 101 -21.13 5.30 -26.81
CA ALA A 101 -20.71 4.95 -25.46
C ALA A 101 -19.80 3.71 -25.46
N MET A 102 -20.17 2.66 -26.18
CA MET A 102 -19.35 1.43 -26.30
C MET A 102 -17.99 1.73 -26.94
N GLU A 103 -17.95 2.55 -27.98
CA GLU A 103 -16.70 2.96 -28.62
C GLU A 103 -15.79 3.71 -27.64
N ARG A 104 -16.33 4.70 -26.93
CA ARG A 104 -15.58 5.47 -25.92
C ARG A 104 -15.00 4.55 -24.85
N ASP A 105 -15.84 3.66 -24.33
CA ASP A 105 -15.50 2.72 -23.27
C ASP A 105 -14.43 1.70 -23.70
N LEU A 106 -14.42 1.29 -24.97
CA LEU A 106 -13.39 0.45 -25.57
C LEU A 106 -12.09 1.21 -25.77
N VAL A 107 -12.16 2.45 -26.29
CA VAL A 107 -10.97 3.29 -26.48
C VAL A 107 -10.28 3.54 -25.15
N GLU A 108 -11.02 3.90 -24.10
CA GLU A 108 -10.48 4.08 -22.76
C GLU A 108 -9.72 2.83 -22.27
N PHE A 109 -10.32 1.64 -22.44
CA PHE A 109 -9.65 0.39 -22.09
C PHE A 109 -8.40 0.17 -22.92
N LEU A 110 -8.46 0.35 -24.24
CA LEU A 110 -7.34 0.09 -25.15
C LEU A 110 -6.16 1.06 -24.93
N SER A 111 -6.43 2.34 -24.68
CA SER A 111 -5.41 3.34 -24.37
C SER A 111 -4.62 2.99 -23.11
N ARG A 112 -5.26 2.41 -22.08
CA ARG A 112 -4.57 1.92 -20.87
C ARG A 112 -3.66 0.72 -21.11
N GLN A 113 -3.82 0.04 -22.24
CA GLN A 113 -3.04 -1.15 -22.59
C GLN A 113 -1.83 -0.80 -23.46
N GLU A 114 -1.67 0.46 -23.86
CA GLU A 114 -0.47 0.96 -24.54
C GLU A 114 0.76 0.80 -23.62
N GLY A 115 1.88 0.35 -24.19
CA GLY A 115 3.09 0.01 -23.43
C GLY A 115 3.02 -1.31 -22.66
N THR A 116 1.88 -2.02 -22.67
CA THR A 116 1.74 -3.32 -22.01
C THR A 116 2.01 -4.48 -22.97
N ARG A 117 2.12 -5.70 -22.44
CA ARG A 117 2.22 -6.93 -23.25
C ARG A 117 1.03 -7.12 -24.19
N LEU A 118 -0.15 -6.55 -23.87
CA LEU A 118 -1.36 -6.69 -24.67
C LEU A 118 -1.29 -5.90 -25.98
N GLU A 119 -0.59 -4.78 -26.00
CA GLU A 119 -0.42 -3.94 -27.20
C GLU A 119 0.08 -4.76 -28.40
N THR A 120 1.14 -5.56 -28.18
CA THR A 120 1.74 -6.43 -29.21
C THR A 120 0.78 -7.48 -29.78
N LYS A 121 -0.29 -7.80 -29.06
CA LYS A 121 -1.29 -8.80 -29.43
C LYS A 121 -2.61 -8.18 -29.85
N LEU A 122 -2.77 -6.86 -29.75
CA LEU A 122 -4.05 -6.17 -29.93
C LEU A 122 -4.74 -6.54 -31.25
N GLN A 123 -4.00 -6.52 -32.36
CA GLN A 123 -4.53 -6.84 -33.70
C GLN A 123 -4.92 -8.32 -33.90
N ARG A 124 -4.57 -9.20 -32.95
CA ARG A 124 -4.93 -10.64 -32.98
C ARG A 124 -6.18 -10.94 -32.14
N ILE A 125 -6.64 -9.97 -31.35
CA ILE A 125 -7.76 -10.12 -30.42
C ILE A 125 -9.00 -9.49 -31.02
N ASN A 126 -10.10 -10.23 -31.03
CA ASN A 126 -11.36 -9.75 -31.60
C ASN A 126 -12.15 -8.85 -30.63
N CYS A 127 -13.19 -8.20 -31.13
CA CYS A 127 -13.98 -7.26 -30.32
C CYS A 127 -14.66 -7.94 -29.12
N PHE A 128 -15.15 -9.17 -29.27
CA PHE A 128 -15.78 -9.92 -28.18
C PHE A 128 -14.81 -10.19 -27.03
N THR A 129 -13.58 -10.57 -27.36
CA THR A 129 -12.55 -10.81 -26.35
C THR A 129 -12.18 -9.51 -25.63
N VAL A 130 -12.02 -8.39 -26.34
CA VAL A 130 -11.75 -7.09 -25.68
C VAL A 130 -12.91 -6.67 -24.77
N LEU A 131 -14.16 -6.81 -25.21
CA LEU A 131 -15.34 -6.55 -24.39
C LEU A 131 -15.36 -7.43 -23.12
N ALA A 132 -15.08 -8.72 -23.26
CA ALA A 132 -15.01 -9.65 -22.14
C ALA A 132 -13.85 -9.34 -21.18
N MET A 133 -12.69 -8.94 -21.69
CA MET A 133 -11.54 -8.53 -20.88
C MET A 133 -11.85 -7.27 -20.06
N ARG A 134 -12.47 -6.27 -20.71
CA ARG A 134 -12.91 -5.04 -20.05
C ARG A 134 -13.94 -5.33 -18.96
N GLU A 135 -14.93 -6.16 -19.25
CA GLU A 135 -15.95 -6.56 -18.28
C GLU A 135 -15.34 -7.31 -17.08
N ALA A 136 -14.42 -8.24 -17.34
CA ALA A 136 -13.70 -8.95 -16.30
C ALA A 136 -12.84 -8.02 -15.43
N GLU A 137 -12.23 -6.98 -16.02
CA GLU A 137 -11.51 -5.94 -15.28
C GLU A 137 -12.47 -5.12 -14.41
N HIS A 138 -13.59 -4.64 -14.96
CA HIS A 138 -14.60 -3.91 -14.19
C HIS A 138 -15.15 -4.74 -13.02
N GLN A 139 -15.48 -6.00 -13.25
CA GLN A 139 -15.95 -6.91 -12.19
C GLN A 139 -14.86 -7.22 -11.16
N LYS A 140 -13.59 -7.30 -11.57
CA LYS A 140 -12.47 -7.45 -10.64
C LYS A 140 -12.34 -6.21 -9.76
N MET A 141 -12.44 -5.02 -10.35
CA MET A 141 -12.37 -3.74 -9.63
C MET A 141 -13.56 -3.56 -8.68
N GLN A 142 -14.76 -3.96 -9.09
CA GLN A 142 -15.94 -3.98 -8.20
C GLN A 142 -15.71 -4.92 -7.02
N ARG A 143 -15.28 -6.16 -7.25
CA ARG A 143 -14.99 -7.11 -6.17
C ARG A 143 -13.92 -6.59 -5.21
N LEU A 144 -12.87 -5.95 -5.74
CA LEU A 144 -11.83 -5.33 -4.93
C LEU A 144 -12.40 -4.17 -4.09
N ARG A 145 -13.26 -3.33 -4.65
CA ARG A 145 -13.95 -2.25 -3.90
C ARG A 145 -14.89 -2.80 -2.83
N GLU A 146 -15.65 -3.84 -3.11
CA GLU A 146 -16.46 -4.56 -2.12
C GLU A 146 -15.61 -5.13 -0.99
N GLN A 147 -14.39 -5.56 -1.30
CA GLN A 147 -13.40 -6.00 -0.32
C GLN A 147 -12.72 -4.83 0.43
N GLY A 148 -12.92 -3.59 0.00
CA GLY A 148 -12.40 -2.38 0.66
C GLY A 148 -11.11 -1.84 0.04
N TRP A 149 -10.73 -2.34 -1.14
CA TRP A 149 -9.59 -1.82 -1.87
C TRP A 149 -9.95 -0.55 -2.63
N TYR A 150 -9.13 0.48 -2.45
CA TYR A 150 -9.18 1.75 -3.16
C TYR A 150 -7.80 2.03 -3.76
N PRO A 151 -7.69 2.61 -4.97
CA PRO A 151 -6.42 3.10 -5.46
C PRO A 151 -5.96 4.30 -4.62
N SER A 152 -4.65 4.45 -4.43
CA SER A 152 -4.10 5.65 -3.82
C SER A 152 -4.35 6.88 -4.69
N ASN A 153 -4.68 7.99 -4.05
CA ASN A 153 -4.84 9.31 -4.63
C ASN A 153 -3.72 10.23 -4.14
N SER A 154 -2.74 10.52 -5.01
CA SER A 154 -1.62 11.40 -4.71
C SER A 154 -2.03 12.83 -4.33
N GLU A 155 -3.20 13.31 -4.76
CA GLU A 155 -3.70 14.64 -4.40
C GLU A 155 -4.13 14.74 -2.93
N ALA A 156 -4.45 13.59 -2.30
CA ALA A 156 -4.79 13.52 -0.88
C ALA A 156 -3.54 13.39 0.02
N LEU A 157 -2.34 13.47 -0.55
CA LEU A 157 -1.07 13.30 0.16
C LEU A 157 -0.22 14.57 0.05
N LYS A 158 0.25 15.04 1.19
CA LYS A 158 1.20 16.15 1.31
C LYS A 158 2.59 15.60 1.61
N PRO A 159 3.56 15.70 0.70
CA PRO A 159 4.94 15.30 1.00
C PRO A 159 5.50 16.13 2.16
N VAL A 160 6.04 15.46 3.17
CA VAL A 160 6.66 16.09 4.35
C VAL A 160 8.18 16.09 4.18
N MET A 161 8.77 14.92 3.95
CA MET A 161 10.22 14.79 3.74
C MET A 161 10.60 13.49 3.03
N ALA A 162 11.67 13.54 2.25
CA ALA A 162 12.33 12.35 1.72
C ALA A 162 13.23 11.74 2.80
N VAL A 163 13.25 10.41 2.88
CA VAL A 163 14.01 9.63 3.85
C VAL A 163 14.64 8.41 3.19
N ASN A 164 15.44 7.63 3.94
CA ASN A 164 16.24 6.55 3.36
C ASN A 164 15.41 5.48 2.67
N ASN A 165 14.24 5.18 3.22
CA ASN A 165 13.37 4.12 2.69
C ASN A 165 12.16 4.62 1.89
N GLY A 166 12.11 5.91 1.54
CA GLY A 166 11.02 6.46 0.75
C GLY A 166 10.67 7.91 1.07
N VAL A 167 9.38 8.22 1.11
CA VAL A 167 8.86 9.56 1.40
C VAL A 167 7.86 9.47 2.55
N LEU A 168 8.02 10.35 3.53
CA LEU A 168 7.01 10.60 4.55
C LEU A 168 5.99 11.58 3.99
N VAL A 169 4.73 11.17 4.01
CA VAL A 169 3.58 11.97 3.54
C VAL A 169 2.59 12.15 4.68
N GLU A 170 1.93 13.30 4.72
CA GLU A 170 0.78 13.57 5.58
C GLU A 170 -0.50 13.42 4.75
N LEU A 171 -1.52 12.77 5.30
CA LEU A 171 -2.83 12.70 4.65
C LEU A 171 -3.57 14.04 4.81
N ASP A 172 -4.04 14.60 3.69
CA ASP A 172 -4.66 15.91 3.67
C ASP A 172 -6.10 15.87 4.19
N ALA A 173 -6.29 16.44 5.38
CA ALA A 173 -7.60 16.60 6.03
C ALA A 173 -8.64 17.33 5.17
N THR A 174 -8.22 18.16 4.22
CA THR A 174 -9.12 18.98 3.40
C THR A 174 -9.47 18.34 2.06
N ASN A 175 -8.76 17.27 1.68
CA ASN A 175 -8.96 16.63 0.39
C ASN A 175 -10.13 15.63 0.45
N PRO A 176 -11.11 15.67 -0.49
CA PRO A 176 -12.19 14.68 -0.55
C PRO A 176 -11.72 13.22 -0.65
N GLY A 177 -10.51 12.99 -1.14
CA GLY A 177 -9.86 11.68 -1.24
C GLY A 177 -9.24 11.14 0.05
N LEU A 178 -9.30 11.86 1.18
CA LEU A 178 -8.74 11.45 2.46
C LEU A 178 -9.16 10.02 2.85
N ARG A 179 -10.48 9.77 2.86
CA ARG A 179 -11.04 8.50 3.33
C ARG A 179 -10.62 7.32 2.43
N SER A 180 -10.55 7.53 1.12
CA SER A 180 -10.07 6.51 0.19
C SER A 180 -8.59 6.22 0.39
N GLU A 181 -7.81 7.24 0.76
CA GLU A 181 -6.40 7.09 1.06
C GLU A 181 -6.17 6.33 2.37
N MET A 182 -7.01 6.56 3.39
CA MET A 182 -7.00 5.78 4.62
C MET A 182 -7.38 4.31 4.38
N ALA A 183 -8.33 4.04 3.47
CA ALA A 183 -8.66 2.69 3.06
C ALA A 183 -7.48 2.01 2.32
N TYR A 184 -6.79 2.75 1.44
CA TYR A 184 -5.56 2.28 0.80
C TYR A 184 -4.48 1.94 1.83
N GLU A 185 -4.26 2.82 2.81
CA GLU A 185 -3.33 2.59 3.92
C GLU A 185 -3.63 1.27 4.64
N SER A 186 -4.89 1.09 5.03
CA SER A 186 -5.34 -0.06 5.83
C SER A 186 -5.30 -1.38 5.05
N TRP A 187 -5.57 -1.33 3.74
CA TRP A 187 -5.44 -2.49 2.87
C TRP A 187 -4.01 -3.05 2.87
N HIS A 188 -3.01 -2.17 2.75
CA HIS A 188 -1.61 -2.56 2.67
C HIS A 188 -1.01 -2.87 4.04
N MET A 189 -1.35 -2.05 5.03
CA MET A 189 -0.79 -2.14 6.38
C MET A 189 -1.50 -3.16 7.27
N GLN A 190 -2.73 -3.56 6.93
CA GLN A 190 -3.52 -4.51 7.71
C GLN A 190 -3.76 -4.02 9.16
N HIS A 191 -4.14 -2.74 9.30
CA HIS A 191 -4.50 -2.12 10.58
C HIS A 191 -5.80 -1.30 10.45
N CYS A 192 -6.38 -0.87 11.57
CA CYS A 192 -7.77 -0.38 11.63
C CYS A 192 -7.99 1.09 11.24
N VAL A 193 -6.94 1.89 10.99
CA VAL A 193 -7.04 3.35 10.77
C VAL A 193 -8.02 3.74 9.66
N GLY A 194 -8.21 2.91 8.64
CA GLY A 194 -9.17 3.07 7.54
C GLY A 194 -9.99 1.80 7.31
N ASP A 195 -10.28 1.07 8.38
CA ASP A 195 -11.23 -0.05 8.37
C ASP A 195 -12.66 0.48 8.53
N PHE A 196 -13.34 0.63 7.40
CA PHE A 196 -14.71 1.12 7.32
C PHE A 196 -15.71 -0.03 7.23
N ASP A 197 -16.76 0.01 8.03
CA ASP A 197 -17.85 -0.98 7.96
C ASP A 197 -18.53 -0.95 6.58
N ASN A 198 -18.88 0.25 6.10
CA ASN A 198 -19.37 0.45 4.75
C ASN A 198 -18.20 0.83 3.84
N LYS A 199 -17.59 -0.20 3.26
CA LYS A 199 -16.46 -0.08 2.33
C LYS A 199 -16.77 0.74 1.08
N GLY A 200 -18.02 0.78 0.61
CA GLY A 200 -18.42 1.55 -0.57
C GLY A 200 -18.60 3.05 -0.31
N ALA A 201 -19.13 3.40 0.86
CA ALA A 201 -19.34 4.79 1.27
C ALA A 201 -18.21 5.34 2.15
N LEU A 202 -17.23 4.51 2.53
CA LEU A 202 -16.13 4.85 3.44
C LEU A 202 -16.63 5.48 4.74
N SER A 203 -17.57 4.79 5.39
CA SER A 203 -18.24 5.23 6.62
C SER A 203 -18.48 4.06 7.59
N GLY A 204 -18.73 4.39 8.86
CA GLY A 204 -18.78 3.40 9.94
C GLY A 204 -17.40 2.83 10.31
N GLY A 205 -17.37 1.99 11.34
CA GLY A 205 -16.16 1.34 11.84
C GLY A 205 -15.14 2.29 12.47
N TYR A 206 -13.94 1.75 12.71
CA TYR A 206 -12.80 2.51 13.23
C TYR A 206 -12.32 3.56 12.23
N GLY A 207 -12.41 3.28 10.93
CA GLY A 207 -12.02 4.20 9.86
C GLY A 207 -12.77 5.52 9.92
N ASP A 208 -14.08 5.51 10.17
CA ASP A 208 -14.88 6.73 10.28
C ASP A 208 -14.54 7.54 11.53
N TYR A 209 -14.15 6.89 12.63
CA TYR A 209 -13.65 7.58 13.82
C TYR A 209 -12.38 8.38 13.50
N TYR A 210 -11.35 7.74 12.95
CA TYR A 210 -10.10 8.42 12.60
C TYR A 210 -10.32 9.50 11.53
N ALA A 211 -11.12 9.21 10.51
CA ALA A 211 -11.39 10.16 9.43
C ALA A 211 -12.00 11.45 9.99
N ARG A 212 -12.97 11.34 10.89
CA ARG A 212 -13.57 12.51 11.55
C ARG A 212 -12.59 13.29 12.40
N GLN A 213 -11.68 12.64 13.12
CA GLN A 213 -10.66 13.36 13.89
C GLN A 213 -9.71 14.14 12.99
N ILE A 214 -9.34 13.57 11.84
CA ILE A 214 -8.49 14.24 10.84
C ILE A 214 -9.24 15.40 10.19
N GLU A 215 -10.47 15.18 9.74
CA GLU A 215 -11.36 16.20 9.15
C GLU A 215 -11.59 17.38 10.12
N GLN A 216 -11.67 17.09 11.42
CA GLN A 216 -11.80 18.11 12.48
C GLN A 216 -10.47 18.73 12.93
N GLN A 217 -9.35 18.38 12.28
CA GLN A 217 -8.00 18.83 12.62
C GLN A 217 -7.56 18.51 14.06
N LYS A 218 -8.17 17.47 14.66
CA LYS A 218 -7.81 16.95 15.99
C LYS A 218 -6.76 15.85 15.94
N LEU A 219 -6.53 15.29 14.75
CA LEU A 219 -5.55 14.24 14.51
C LEU A 219 -4.85 14.50 13.19
N ARG A 220 -3.54 14.29 13.15
CA ARG A 220 -2.72 14.28 11.94
C ARG A 220 -2.27 12.87 11.68
N LEU A 221 -2.33 12.44 10.43
CA LEU A 221 -1.97 11.09 10.02
C LEU A 221 -0.86 11.13 8.99
N PHE A 222 0.22 10.41 9.26
CA PHE A 222 1.38 10.32 8.39
C PHE A 222 1.60 8.88 7.94
N SER A 223 2.15 8.72 6.75
CA SER A 223 2.51 7.45 6.15
C SER A 223 3.92 7.50 5.58
N LEU A 224 4.72 6.45 5.83
CA LEU A 224 6.00 6.23 5.15
C LEU A 224 5.76 5.36 3.92
N ARG A 225 6.03 5.90 2.73
CA ARG A 225 5.76 5.22 1.45
C ARG A 225 7.01 4.98 0.65
N ASP A 226 7.13 3.78 0.08
CA ASP A 226 8.24 3.43 -0.79
C ASP A 226 8.08 4.00 -2.22
N GLY A 227 9.03 3.68 -3.11
CA GLY A 227 9.01 4.15 -4.51
C GLY A 227 7.82 3.64 -5.34
N ASN A 228 7.08 2.63 -4.87
CA ASN A 228 5.85 2.14 -5.48
C ASN A 228 4.60 2.72 -4.78
N ASN A 229 4.77 3.73 -3.92
CA ASN A 229 3.72 4.33 -3.11
C ASN A 229 3.08 3.35 -2.11
N ILE A 230 3.77 2.24 -1.77
CA ILE A 230 3.27 1.26 -0.80
C ILE A 230 3.62 1.75 0.62
N PRO A 231 2.64 1.81 1.54
CA PRO A 231 2.89 2.22 2.92
C PRO A 231 3.60 1.13 3.72
N HIS A 232 4.48 1.57 4.63
CA HIS A 232 5.25 0.71 5.52
C HIS A 232 5.16 1.10 6.99
N VAL A 233 4.81 2.35 7.29
CA VAL A 233 4.62 2.89 8.64
C VAL A 233 3.50 3.91 8.62
N THR A 234 2.61 3.84 9.60
CA THR A 234 1.50 4.77 9.86
C THR A 234 1.72 5.42 11.22
N ILE A 235 1.70 6.75 11.28
CA ILE A 235 1.90 7.54 12.51
C ILE A 235 0.69 8.43 12.69
N SER A 236 -0.05 8.27 13.78
CA SER A 236 -1.10 9.20 14.19
C SER A 236 -0.60 10.09 15.34
N LEU A 237 -0.82 11.39 15.18
CA LEU A 237 -0.52 12.39 16.21
C LEU A 237 -1.80 13.14 16.56
N VAL A 238 -2.13 13.20 17.84
CA VAL A 238 -3.25 14.01 18.33
C VAL A 238 -2.81 15.46 18.44
N VAL A 239 -3.67 16.36 17.99
CA VAL A 239 -3.45 17.81 18.07
C VAL A 239 -4.05 18.32 19.37
N GLY A 240 -3.19 18.62 20.34
CA GLY A 240 -3.57 19.21 21.62
C GLY A 240 -3.21 20.70 21.71
N ASN A 241 -3.65 21.35 22.79
CA ASN A 241 -3.37 22.77 23.03
C ASN A 241 -1.87 23.07 23.22
N ASN A 242 -1.10 22.09 23.71
CA ASN A 242 0.31 22.24 24.06
C ASN A 242 1.26 21.72 22.97
N GLY A 243 0.73 21.16 21.89
CA GLY A 243 1.52 20.54 20.83
C GLY A 243 0.91 19.23 20.33
N LEU A 244 1.71 18.48 19.57
CA LEU A 244 1.34 17.18 19.04
C LEU A 244 1.69 16.10 20.06
N SER A 245 0.76 15.22 20.41
CA SER A 245 1.07 13.99 21.17
C SER A 245 1.01 12.77 20.27
N ILE A 246 1.82 11.76 20.56
CA ILE A 246 1.83 10.51 19.80
C ILE A 246 0.64 9.67 20.24
N ASP A 247 -0.22 9.30 19.29
CA ASP A 247 -1.35 8.40 19.54
C ASP A 247 -1.00 6.96 19.15
N GLN A 248 -0.40 6.76 17.97
CA GLN A 248 0.17 5.46 17.62
C GLN A 248 1.24 5.56 16.53
N ILE A 249 2.16 4.58 16.52
CA ILE A 249 3.12 4.38 15.44
C ILE A 249 3.13 2.90 15.06
N LYS A 250 2.54 2.56 13.92
CA LYS A 250 2.32 1.17 13.53
C LYS A 250 2.94 0.84 12.17
N GLY A 251 3.60 -0.30 12.12
CA GLY A 251 3.93 -1.04 10.92
C GLY A 251 2.80 -1.98 10.50
N LYS A 252 3.16 -2.97 9.69
CA LYS A 252 2.23 -3.98 9.18
C LYS A 252 1.62 -4.83 10.32
N GLN A 253 0.34 -5.21 10.18
CA GLN A 253 -0.42 -6.03 11.15
C GLN A 253 -0.55 -5.39 12.54
N ASN A 254 -0.66 -4.07 12.60
CA ASN A 254 -0.82 -3.31 13.85
C ASN A 254 0.31 -3.54 14.88
N ARG A 255 1.51 -3.90 14.42
CA ARG A 255 2.72 -3.99 15.24
C ARG A 255 3.52 -2.71 15.15
N HIS A 256 4.48 -2.48 16.04
CA HIS A 256 5.44 -1.39 15.86
C HIS A 256 6.25 -1.59 14.55
N PRO A 257 6.76 -0.51 13.94
CA PRO A 257 7.62 -0.64 12.76
C PRO A 257 8.86 -1.51 13.01
N ILE A 258 9.27 -2.22 11.97
CA ILE A 258 10.52 -2.99 12.00
C ILE A 258 11.74 -2.05 12.04
N LYS A 259 12.86 -2.55 12.56
CA LYS A 259 14.13 -1.82 12.72
C LYS A 259 14.58 -1.03 11.48
N LYS A 260 14.31 -1.54 10.27
CA LYS A 260 14.61 -0.89 8.99
C LYS A 260 14.07 0.55 8.93
N TYR A 261 12.88 0.80 9.49
CA TYR A 261 12.17 2.08 9.38
C TYR A 261 12.35 3.01 10.58
N ALA A 262 13.01 2.54 11.66
CA ALA A 262 13.16 3.30 12.89
C ALA A 262 13.88 4.65 12.69
N ASN A 263 14.90 4.70 11.83
CA ASN A 263 15.58 5.96 11.46
C ASN A 263 14.66 6.96 10.76
N ASP A 264 13.76 6.47 9.91
CA ASP A 264 12.82 7.32 9.18
C ASP A 264 11.78 7.91 10.14
N VAL A 265 11.27 7.08 11.05
CA VAL A 265 10.36 7.53 12.12
C VAL A 265 11.05 8.56 13.02
N LEU A 266 12.29 8.30 13.45
CA LEU A 266 13.05 9.25 14.26
C LEU A 266 13.26 10.59 13.54
N SER A 267 13.48 10.55 12.22
CA SER A 267 13.60 11.77 11.40
C SER A 267 12.31 12.59 11.40
N LEU A 268 11.15 11.92 11.30
CA LEU A 268 9.86 12.60 11.43
C LEU A 268 9.65 13.19 12.83
N LEU A 269 9.93 12.44 13.89
CA LEU A 269 9.76 12.91 15.27
C LEU A 269 10.64 14.13 15.56
N ARG A 270 11.88 14.13 15.04
CA ARG A 270 12.78 15.30 15.12
C ARG A 270 12.29 16.49 14.29
N HIS A 271 11.60 16.25 13.19
CA HIS A 271 11.04 17.31 12.37
C HIS A 271 9.79 17.94 13.02
N LEU A 272 8.87 17.10 13.51
CA LEU A 272 7.59 17.55 14.07
C LEU A 272 7.68 18.00 15.52
N GLN A 273 8.67 17.53 16.27
CA GLN A 273 8.85 17.80 17.71
C GLN A 273 7.56 17.61 18.53
N PRO A 274 6.95 16.40 18.51
CA PRO A 274 5.83 16.13 19.40
C PRO A 274 6.28 16.22 20.87
N LEU A 275 5.29 16.35 21.75
CA LEU A 275 5.45 16.43 23.19
C LEU A 275 6.36 15.30 23.71
N PRO A 276 7.21 15.58 24.71
CA PRO A 276 8.22 14.67 25.22
C PRO A 276 7.61 13.57 26.11
N GLU A 277 6.70 12.78 25.55
CA GLU A 277 5.96 11.74 26.23
C GLU A 277 6.55 10.36 25.89
N ARG A 278 6.59 9.46 26.90
CA ARG A 278 6.92 8.06 26.67
C ARG A 278 5.80 7.41 25.88
N HIS A 279 6.14 6.63 24.86
CA HIS A 279 5.18 5.92 24.03
C HIS A 279 5.68 4.51 23.70
N ALA A 280 4.84 3.50 23.93
CA ALA A 280 5.24 2.10 23.79
C ALA A 280 5.76 1.78 22.38
N ASP A 281 5.07 2.22 21.31
CA ASP A 281 5.55 1.98 19.94
C ASP A 281 6.92 2.61 19.64
N CYS A 282 7.25 3.73 20.30
CA CYS A 282 8.56 4.37 20.17
C CYS A 282 9.63 3.53 20.89
N GLU A 283 9.35 3.15 22.13
CA GLU A 283 10.27 2.36 22.95
C GLU A 283 10.56 0.99 22.34
N GLU A 284 9.55 0.33 21.77
CA GLU A 284 9.70 -0.93 21.05
C GLU A 284 10.65 -0.83 19.83
N MET A 285 10.78 0.36 19.23
CA MET A 285 11.78 0.64 18.19
C MET A 285 13.13 1.13 18.75
N GLY A 286 13.25 1.27 20.07
CA GLY A 286 14.38 1.87 20.75
C GLY A 286 14.47 3.39 20.60
N ILE A 287 13.36 4.08 20.32
CA ILE A 287 13.28 5.54 20.18
C ILE A 287 12.67 6.14 21.44
N VAL A 288 13.31 7.17 21.99
CA VAL A 288 12.90 7.82 23.24
C VAL A 288 13.16 9.33 23.16
N TYR A 289 12.52 10.08 24.04
CA TYR A 289 12.83 11.49 24.27
C TYR A 289 13.65 11.64 25.55
N GLU A 290 14.84 12.24 25.45
CA GLU A 290 15.62 12.64 26.62
C GLU A 290 15.23 14.07 27.03
N ALA A 291 14.84 14.29 28.28
CA ALA A 291 14.47 15.63 28.77
C ALA A 291 15.62 16.39 29.43
N THR A 292 16.79 15.77 29.59
CA THR A 292 17.99 16.37 30.18
C THR A 292 18.36 17.64 29.40
N PRO A 293 18.51 18.83 30.03
CA PRO A 293 18.62 20.11 29.32
C PRO A 293 19.68 20.14 28.21
N GLU A 294 20.87 19.62 28.49
CA GLU A 294 22.01 19.58 27.56
C GLU A 294 21.88 18.54 26.45
N TYR A 295 21.04 17.53 26.67
CA TYR A 295 20.87 16.38 25.78
C TYR A 295 19.44 16.28 25.26
N SER A 296 18.64 17.35 25.35
CA SER A 296 17.20 17.24 25.10
C SER A 296 16.87 16.82 23.66
N GLY A 297 15.88 15.94 23.50
CA GLY A 297 15.32 15.60 22.19
C GLY A 297 15.11 14.11 21.92
N TRP A 298 14.41 13.86 20.80
CA TRP A 298 14.17 12.52 20.26
C TRP A 298 15.46 11.87 19.74
N LYS A 299 15.76 10.66 20.22
CA LYS A 299 16.95 9.88 19.84
C LYS A 299 16.76 8.39 20.09
N PHE A 300 17.73 7.60 19.63
CA PHE A 300 17.78 6.19 20.01
C PHE A 300 18.24 6.04 21.45
N ILE A 301 17.73 5.00 22.11
CA ILE A 301 18.05 4.63 23.49
C ILE A 301 19.56 4.44 23.72
N THR A 302 20.31 4.06 22.69
CA THR A 302 21.77 3.93 22.70
C THR A 302 22.53 5.25 22.83
N HIS A 303 21.85 6.40 22.69
CA HIS A 303 22.43 7.74 22.76
C HIS A 303 21.93 8.53 23.99
N ILE A 304 21.27 7.86 24.93
CA ILE A 304 20.81 8.46 26.20
C ILE A 304 22.01 8.66 27.14
N HIS A 305 22.04 9.81 27.80
CA HIS A 305 23.10 10.17 28.75
C HIS A 305 22.62 9.99 30.20
N ASP A 306 21.33 10.23 30.48
CA ASP A 306 20.75 9.94 31.78
C ASP A 306 20.61 8.44 32.02
N LEU A 307 21.50 7.89 32.84
CA LEU A 307 21.52 6.47 33.20
C LEU A 307 20.25 6.04 33.93
N ASN A 308 19.64 6.89 34.77
CA ASN A 308 18.41 6.53 35.49
C ASN A 308 17.24 6.40 34.52
N PHE A 309 17.13 7.35 33.58
CA PHE A 309 16.14 7.27 32.50
C PHE A 309 16.36 6.03 31.62
N LEU A 310 17.60 5.77 31.23
CA LEU A 310 17.96 4.60 30.43
C LEU A 310 17.55 3.29 31.12
N LEU A 311 17.89 3.14 32.41
CA LEU A 311 17.53 1.95 33.19
C LEU A 311 16.02 1.81 33.33
N ASN A 312 15.29 2.92 33.50
CA ASN A 312 13.83 2.90 33.59
C ASN A 312 13.17 2.40 32.30
N VAL A 313 13.61 2.87 31.13
CA VAL A 313 13.06 2.39 29.85
C VAL A 313 13.40 0.93 29.59
N LEU A 314 14.64 0.52 29.90
CA LEU A 314 15.10 -0.85 29.65
C LEU A 314 14.49 -1.87 30.61
N HIS A 315 14.07 -1.46 31.81
CA HIS A 315 13.31 -2.32 32.72
C HIS A 315 12.03 -2.84 32.08
N ASP A 316 11.35 -2.01 31.29
CA ASP A 316 10.10 -2.35 30.62
C ASP A 316 10.34 -3.04 29.25
N ASN A 317 11.56 -2.95 28.69
CA ASN A 317 11.88 -3.31 27.31
C ASN A 317 13.24 -4.04 27.18
N PHE A 318 13.39 -5.20 27.83
CA PHE A 318 14.68 -5.93 27.86
C PHE A 318 15.21 -6.39 26.50
N HIS A 319 14.34 -6.52 25.48
CA HIS A 319 14.78 -6.89 24.12
C HIS A 319 15.70 -5.83 23.50
N LEU A 320 15.57 -4.56 23.87
CA LEU A 320 16.40 -3.46 23.36
C LEU A 320 17.88 -3.61 23.74
N MET A 321 18.20 -4.53 24.65
CA MET A 321 19.57 -4.83 25.05
C MET A 321 20.43 -5.35 23.90
N GLU A 322 19.83 -5.95 22.87
CA GLU A 322 20.54 -6.35 21.65
C GLU A 322 21.20 -5.17 20.92
N HIS A 323 20.79 -3.93 21.22
CA HIS A 323 21.34 -2.72 20.61
C HIS A 323 22.58 -2.19 21.34
N PHE A 324 22.94 -2.75 22.49
CA PHE A 324 24.11 -2.36 23.27
C PHE A 324 25.21 -3.42 23.13
N PRO A 325 26.29 -3.14 22.38
CA PRO A 325 27.45 -4.04 22.31
C PRO A 325 28.09 -4.26 23.69
N THR A 326 28.08 -3.22 24.53
CA THR A 326 28.57 -3.25 25.92
C THR A 326 27.50 -2.69 26.85
N PRO A 327 26.56 -3.54 27.32
CA PRO A 327 25.46 -3.11 28.16
C PRO A 327 26.00 -2.59 29.52
N PRO A 328 25.46 -1.48 30.06
CA PRO A 328 25.88 -0.96 31.36
C PRO A 328 25.78 -2.01 32.48
N VAL A 329 26.74 -2.04 33.41
CA VAL A 329 26.78 -3.06 34.49
C VAL A 329 25.49 -3.02 35.34
N ALA A 330 24.98 -1.83 35.66
CA ALA A 330 23.72 -1.67 36.39
C ALA A 330 22.52 -2.33 35.67
N LEU A 331 22.51 -2.31 34.34
CA LEU A 331 21.48 -2.94 33.54
C LEU A 331 21.61 -4.47 33.53
N GLN A 332 22.84 -4.98 33.56
CA GLN A 332 23.08 -6.42 33.68
C GLN A 332 22.64 -6.95 35.05
N TRP A 333 22.83 -6.18 36.13
CA TRP A 333 22.24 -6.48 37.43
C TRP A 333 20.71 -6.46 37.42
N LEU A 334 20.11 -5.49 36.71
CA LEU A 334 18.66 -5.43 36.53
C LEU A 334 18.11 -6.66 35.81
N LEU A 335 18.81 -7.12 34.76
CA LEU A 335 18.49 -8.38 34.08
C LEU A 335 18.61 -9.57 35.00
N LEU A 336 19.71 -9.69 35.75
CA LEU A 336 19.90 -10.80 36.69
C LEU A 336 18.75 -10.88 37.70
N HIS A 337 18.21 -9.73 38.12
CA HIS A 337 17.06 -9.69 39.02
C HIS A 337 15.73 -10.02 38.32
N SER A 338 15.48 -9.43 37.15
CA SER A 338 14.13 -9.38 36.55
C SER A 338 13.91 -10.44 35.47
N ALA A 339 14.95 -10.78 34.71
CA ALA A 339 14.92 -11.73 33.60
C ALA A 339 16.29 -12.46 33.46
N PRO A 340 16.67 -13.34 34.41
CA PRO A 340 18.00 -13.96 34.46
C PRO A 340 18.38 -14.68 33.15
N GLU A 341 17.42 -15.34 32.50
CA GLU A 341 17.59 -16.04 31.23
C GLU A 341 18.05 -15.14 30.09
N ALA A 342 17.76 -13.83 30.16
CA ALA A 342 18.14 -12.89 29.11
C ALA A 342 19.64 -12.55 29.12
N LEU A 343 20.35 -12.82 30.23
CA LEU A 343 21.79 -12.62 30.33
C LEU A 343 22.56 -13.37 29.23
N ARG A 344 22.07 -14.53 28.79
CA ARG A 344 22.71 -15.34 27.74
C ARG A 344 22.74 -14.70 26.36
N TYR A 345 21.90 -13.68 26.14
CA TYR A 345 21.83 -12.94 24.88
C TYR A 345 22.76 -11.73 24.86
N LEU A 346 23.39 -11.40 25.99
CA LEU A 346 24.40 -10.35 26.03
C LEU A 346 25.63 -10.76 25.23
N GLN A 347 26.32 -9.77 24.65
CA GLN A 347 27.62 -10.02 24.02
C GLN A 347 28.73 -10.04 25.07
N VAL A 348 28.57 -9.25 26.13
CA VAL A 348 29.51 -9.09 27.22
C VAL A 348 28.75 -9.06 28.54
N VAL A 349 29.20 -9.86 29.52
CA VAL A 349 28.70 -9.85 30.89
C VAL A 349 29.84 -9.46 31.82
N ASP A 350 29.54 -8.56 32.75
CA ASP A 350 30.46 -8.13 33.81
C ASP A 350 30.80 -9.33 34.71
N PRO A 351 32.08 -9.54 35.07
CA PRO A 351 32.49 -10.70 35.86
C PRO A 351 31.78 -10.82 37.22
N ASN A 352 31.40 -9.71 37.85
CA ASN A 352 30.68 -9.76 39.12
C ASN A 352 29.23 -10.20 38.93
N VAL A 353 28.57 -9.71 37.86
CA VAL A 353 27.22 -10.13 37.49
C VAL A 353 27.20 -11.60 37.11
N ALA A 354 28.19 -12.03 36.31
CA ALA A 354 28.40 -13.43 35.93
C ALA A 354 28.58 -14.35 37.15
N THR A 355 29.41 -13.93 38.11
CA THR A 355 29.64 -14.69 39.35
C THR A 355 28.37 -14.78 40.18
N ALA A 356 27.62 -13.67 40.31
CA ALA A 356 26.34 -13.68 41.01
C ALA A 356 25.29 -14.55 40.30
N ALA A 357 25.25 -14.55 38.97
CA ALA A 357 24.37 -15.41 38.19
C ALA A 357 24.63 -16.90 38.45
N GLU A 358 25.90 -17.32 38.45
CA GLU A 358 26.28 -18.70 38.78
C GLU A 358 25.88 -19.07 40.22
N MET A 359 26.07 -18.17 41.18
CA MET A 359 25.71 -18.43 42.58
C MET A 359 24.20 -18.56 42.78
N LEU A 360 23.41 -17.73 42.10
CA LEU A 360 21.95 -17.73 42.20
C LEU A 360 21.33 -18.86 41.37
N PHE A 361 21.94 -19.23 40.25
CA PHE A 361 21.41 -20.19 39.28
C PHE A 361 22.46 -21.24 38.82
N PRO A 362 23.02 -22.07 39.71
CA PRO A 362 24.21 -22.94 39.50
C PRO A 362 24.02 -24.12 38.52
N ARG A 363 22.95 -24.13 37.73
CA ARG A 363 22.62 -25.17 36.73
C ARG A 363 22.08 -24.60 35.42
N HIS A 364 21.98 -23.28 35.31
CA HIS A 364 21.51 -22.62 34.11
C HIS A 364 22.70 -22.20 33.26
N GLU A 365 22.64 -22.42 31.95
CA GLU A 365 23.60 -21.83 31.02
C GLU A 365 23.27 -20.34 30.85
N TRP A 366 23.86 -19.50 31.70
CA TRP A 366 23.57 -18.06 31.73
C TRP A 366 24.47 -17.24 30.80
N HIS A 367 25.64 -17.74 30.33
CA HIS A 367 26.40 -17.09 29.25
C HIS A 367 27.42 -18.00 28.52
N PRO A 368 27.38 -18.12 27.18
CA PRO A 368 28.18 -19.10 26.43
C PRO A 368 29.69 -18.78 26.34
N THR A 369 30.12 -17.51 26.46
CA THR A 369 31.56 -17.17 26.39
C THR A 369 32.29 -17.19 27.74
N LEU A 370 31.55 -17.27 28.85
CA LEU A 370 32.13 -17.34 30.21
C LEU A 370 32.04 -18.75 30.80
N ALA A 371 31.17 -19.63 30.29
CA ALA A 371 31.09 -21.02 30.71
C ALA A 371 32.46 -21.72 30.63
N GLY A 372 33.05 -22.01 31.80
CA GLY A 372 34.26 -22.82 31.94
C GLY A 372 35.61 -22.15 31.61
N LYS A 373 35.71 -20.81 31.56
CA LYS A 373 36.99 -20.12 31.28
C LYS A 373 37.24 -18.89 32.17
N ASN A 374 38.51 -18.67 32.53
CA ASN A 374 39.06 -17.60 33.37
C ASN A 374 38.33 -17.40 34.71
N THR A 375 38.52 -18.36 35.63
CA THR A 375 38.01 -18.27 37.00
C THR A 375 39.12 -18.18 38.04
N SER A 376 38.82 -17.55 39.18
CA SER A 376 39.70 -17.48 40.36
C SER A 376 38.94 -17.88 41.60
N SER A 377 39.61 -18.59 42.52
CA SER A 377 39.07 -18.98 43.84
C SER A 377 39.64 -18.14 44.97
N GLU A 378 40.34 -17.05 44.67
CA GLU A 378 40.79 -16.09 45.68
C GLU A 378 39.59 -15.31 46.26
N PRO A 379 39.61 -14.99 47.58
CA PRO A 379 38.58 -14.15 48.18
C PRO A 379 38.45 -12.80 47.44
N PHE A 380 37.21 -12.37 47.23
CA PHE A 380 36.92 -11.11 46.53
C PHE A 380 35.71 -10.41 47.14
N GLU A 381 35.52 -9.13 46.79
CA GLU A 381 34.38 -8.35 47.25
C GLU A 381 33.41 -8.05 46.11
N ILE A 382 32.12 -8.25 46.36
CA ILE A 382 31.02 -7.66 45.59
C ILE A 382 30.24 -6.77 46.55
N GLU A 383 30.10 -5.48 46.26
CA GLU A 383 29.34 -4.52 47.08
C GLU A 383 29.69 -4.59 48.59
N SER A 384 30.99 -4.63 48.91
CA SER A 384 31.52 -4.72 50.28
C SER A 384 31.20 -6.03 51.03
N LEU A 385 30.75 -7.08 50.34
CA LEU A 385 30.64 -8.44 50.88
C LEU A 385 31.81 -9.29 50.41
N THR A 386 32.60 -9.81 51.35
CA THR A 386 33.69 -10.76 51.06
C THR A 386 33.11 -12.14 50.76
N LEU A 387 33.38 -12.65 49.57
CA LEU A 387 32.94 -13.97 49.11
C LEU A 387 34.13 -14.93 49.00
N GLN A 388 33.94 -16.17 49.47
CA GLN A 388 34.88 -17.28 49.31
C GLN A 388 34.30 -18.32 48.35
N THR A 389 34.24 -17.95 47.08
CA THR A 389 33.73 -18.80 46.00
C THR A 389 34.56 -18.60 44.74
N THR A 390 34.33 -19.43 43.72
CA THR A 390 34.92 -19.25 42.40
C THR A 390 34.24 -18.07 41.69
N ARG A 391 35.03 -17.07 41.29
CA ARG A 391 34.58 -15.92 40.47
C ARG A 391 35.09 -16.00 39.05
N TYR A 392 34.38 -15.36 38.14
CA TYR A 392 34.89 -15.07 36.79
C TYR A 392 35.84 -13.86 36.82
N LEU A 393 36.86 -13.88 35.97
CA LEU A 393 37.80 -12.77 35.78
C LEU A 393 37.49 -12.03 34.47
N SER A 394 37.71 -10.71 34.45
CA SER A 394 37.69 -9.96 33.19
C SER A 394 38.79 -10.49 32.27
N ALA A 395 38.50 -10.75 31.00
CA ALA A 395 39.54 -11.03 30.00
C ALA A 395 40.56 -9.88 30.01
N THR A 396 41.78 -10.16 30.50
CA THR A 396 42.85 -9.18 30.54
C THR A 396 43.20 -8.76 29.12
N ARG A 397 43.59 -7.49 28.97
CA ARG A 397 43.97 -6.79 27.74
C ARG A 397 45.12 -7.42 26.92
N GLU A 398 45.55 -8.64 27.22
CA GLU A 398 46.73 -9.29 26.63
C GLU A 398 46.44 -10.25 25.49
N GLU A 399 45.17 -10.50 25.14
CA GLU A 399 44.82 -11.26 23.93
C GLU A 399 43.96 -10.39 22.99
N ARG A 400 44.64 -9.59 22.15
CA ARG A 400 44.09 -8.99 20.92
C ARG A 400 44.97 -9.34 19.74
#